data_AF-X5PUW0-F1
#
_entry.id   AF-X5PUW0-F1
#
_cell.length_a   1.000
_cell.length_b   1.000
_cell.length_c   1.000
_cell.angle_alpha   90.00
_cell.angle_beta   90.00
_cell.angle_gamma   90.00
#
_symmetry.space_group_name_H-M   'P 1'
#
loop_
_entity.id
_entity.type
_entity.pdbx_description
1 polymer ?
#
loop_
_entity_poly.entity_id
_entity_poly.type
_entity_poly.pdbx_seq_one_letter_code
_entity_poly.pdbx_strand_id
1 'polypeptide(L)'
;MKELRVRLGMTQKDLAEQMATTQQTVARWETGKTQLNVEQIKDLCLTLKCTVEELLGWKIDVEEWRTSPFAIADAETRYGTLRIKTTVGSRQYPIDEKARESILRQLKELHNLRRNNTSRPWLYCWSLDNKILLINPQYVRTIELIGDDVEEMPGYYHPEIYRALDDWDKGEVSGKLKKECDAIIAEMGDQEAVRMASYVRVTYDDGEDEWNFLDEETATTFFGLEAATFDVPQCSFAEVEEEGYYRARYANLDRVAVMEVPSDRYHRLTAPEEA
;
A
#
# COMPACT_ATOMS: atom_id res chain seq x y z
N MET A 1 -4.62 -22.98 8.13
CA MET A 1 -3.96 -22.81 9.45
C MET A 1 -2.80 -23.79 9.74
N LYS A 2 -3.01 -25.11 9.88
CA LYS A 2 -1.94 -26.05 10.31
C LYS A 2 -0.69 -26.00 9.43
N GLU A 3 -0.88 -25.93 8.12
CA GLU A 3 0.19 -25.85 7.12
C GLU A 3 1.00 -24.54 7.25
N LEU A 4 0.34 -23.42 7.53
CA LEU A 4 0.97 -22.10 7.73
C LEU A 4 1.88 -22.11 8.97
N ARG A 5 1.42 -22.70 10.08
CA ARG A 5 2.24 -22.84 11.30
C ARG A 5 3.47 -23.72 11.05
N VAL A 6 3.30 -24.84 10.34
CA VAL A 6 4.40 -25.77 10.03
C VAL A 6 5.42 -25.12 9.09
N ARG A 7 4.98 -24.32 8.12
CA ARG A 7 5.85 -23.54 7.21
C ARG A 7 6.81 -22.61 7.97
N LEU A 8 6.38 -22.07 9.11
CA LEU A 8 7.18 -21.21 9.98
C LEU A 8 8.01 -21.98 11.02
N GLY A 9 8.02 -23.31 10.98
CA GLY A 9 8.76 -24.14 11.94
C GLY A 9 8.20 -24.10 13.38
N MET A 10 7.00 -23.56 13.58
CA MET A 10 6.40 -23.38 14.90
C MET A 10 5.70 -24.66 15.37
N THR A 11 5.83 -25.01 16.65
CA THR A 11 4.97 -26.01 17.29
C THR A 11 3.64 -25.39 17.71
N GLN A 12 2.61 -26.22 17.96
CA GLN A 12 1.33 -25.72 18.50
C GLN A 12 1.50 -24.98 19.84
N LYS A 13 2.53 -25.36 20.61
CA LYS A 13 2.86 -24.71 21.88
C LYS A 13 3.44 -23.31 21.64
N ASP A 14 4.35 -23.16 20.67
CA ASP A 14 4.95 -21.87 20.34
C ASP A 14 3.91 -20.88 19.82
N LEU A 15 2.99 -21.34 18.95
CA LEU A 15 1.87 -20.52 18.49
C LEU A 15 0.95 -20.12 19.65
N ALA A 16 0.71 -21.03 20.59
CA ALA A 16 -0.11 -20.73 21.77
C ALA A 16 0.53 -19.68 22.68
N GLU A 17 1.85 -19.76 22.89
CA GLU A 17 2.61 -18.77 23.66
C GLU A 17 2.57 -17.39 23.01
N GLN A 18 2.73 -17.32 21.67
CA GLN A 18 2.67 -16.04 20.93
C GLN A 18 1.27 -15.43 20.90
N MET A 19 0.24 -16.28 20.85
CA MET A 19 -1.18 -15.89 20.85
C MET A 19 -1.77 -15.72 22.26
N ALA A 20 -0.95 -15.79 23.32
CA ALA A 20 -1.39 -15.73 24.72
C ALA A 20 -2.57 -16.68 25.04
N THR A 21 -2.56 -17.88 24.45
CA THR A 21 -3.63 -18.89 24.56
C THR A 21 -3.06 -20.25 24.97
N THR A 22 -3.89 -21.29 24.95
CA THR A 22 -3.45 -22.66 25.28
C THR A 22 -3.19 -23.49 24.02
N GLN A 23 -2.27 -24.45 24.11
CA GLN A 23 -2.01 -25.41 23.04
C GLN A 23 -3.29 -26.16 22.61
N GLN A 24 -4.20 -26.43 23.57
CA GLN A 24 -5.49 -27.07 23.31
C GLN A 24 -6.41 -26.18 22.47
N THR A 25 -6.38 -24.86 22.69
CA THR A 25 -7.12 -23.88 21.89
C THR A 25 -6.62 -23.88 20.45
N VAL A 26 -5.30 -23.85 20.24
CA VAL A 26 -4.68 -23.91 18.89
C VAL A 26 -5.06 -25.21 18.16
N ALA A 27 -5.03 -26.35 18.86
CA ALA A 27 -5.45 -27.63 18.26
C ALA A 27 -6.93 -27.63 17.81
N ARG A 28 -7.81 -26.92 18.53
CA ARG A 28 -9.22 -26.76 18.14
C ARG A 28 -9.38 -25.84 16.93
N TRP A 29 -8.60 -24.77 16.84
CA TRP A 29 -8.57 -23.89 15.67
C TRP A 29 -8.10 -24.64 14.41
N GLU A 30 -7.02 -25.41 14.52
CA GLU A 30 -6.49 -26.19 13.38
C GLU A 30 -7.44 -27.29 12.89
N THR A 31 -8.36 -27.74 13.73
CA THR A 31 -9.36 -28.77 13.38
C THR A 31 -10.71 -28.19 12.99
N GLY A 32 -10.85 -26.86 12.95
CA GLY A 32 -12.11 -26.18 12.57
C GLY A 32 -13.25 -26.34 13.57
N LYS A 33 -12.96 -26.82 14.80
CA LYS A 33 -13.97 -27.10 15.83
C LYS A 33 -14.37 -25.87 16.65
N THR A 34 -13.72 -24.73 16.43
CA THR A 34 -13.94 -23.49 17.16
C THR A 34 -13.91 -22.34 16.18
N GLN A 35 -14.94 -21.50 16.19
CA GLN A 35 -14.97 -20.26 15.44
C GLN A 35 -14.00 -19.27 16.09
N LEU A 36 -13.12 -18.71 15.27
CA LEU A 36 -12.22 -17.63 15.66
C LEU A 36 -13.01 -16.32 15.63
N ASN A 37 -12.81 -15.46 16.62
CA ASN A 37 -13.32 -14.09 16.54
C ASN A 37 -12.39 -13.22 15.66
N VAL A 38 -12.87 -12.04 15.26
CA VAL A 38 -12.14 -11.14 14.33
C VAL A 38 -10.77 -10.75 14.88
N GLU A 39 -10.67 -10.49 16.19
CA GLU A 39 -9.39 -10.14 16.85
C GLU A 39 -8.38 -11.31 16.78
N GLN A 40 -8.82 -12.54 17.07
CA GLN A 40 -7.99 -13.74 16.98
C GLN A 40 -7.52 -14.02 15.56
N ILE A 41 -8.38 -13.77 14.56
CA ILE A 41 -8.03 -13.90 13.15
C ILE A 41 -6.91 -12.92 12.80
N LYS A 42 -7.03 -11.66 13.17
CA LYS A 42 -6.00 -10.63 12.92
C LYS A 42 -4.67 -10.97 13.61
N ASP A 43 -4.72 -11.36 14.87
CA ASP A 43 -3.53 -11.75 15.63
C ASP A 43 -2.86 -13.00 15.05
N LEU A 44 -3.64 -13.97 14.56
CA LEU A 44 -3.13 -15.15 13.88
C LEU A 44 -2.47 -14.80 12.54
N CYS A 45 -3.06 -13.90 11.76
CA CYS A 45 -2.48 -13.42 10.50
C CYS A 45 -1.11 -12.77 10.72
N LEU A 46 -0.99 -11.93 11.76
CA LEU A 46 0.28 -11.31 12.15
C LEU A 46 1.31 -12.33 12.62
N THR A 47 0.88 -13.28 13.44
CA THR A 47 1.76 -14.30 14.04
C THR A 47 2.23 -15.33 13.02
N LEU A 48 1.35 -15.71 12.10
CA LEU A 48 1.60 -16.69 11.05
C LEU A 48 2.05 -16.07 9.72
N LYS A 49 2.20 -14.74 9.67
CA LYS A 49 2.59 -13.97 8.49
C LYS A 49 1.79 -14.40 7.26
N CYS A 50 0.47 -14.46 7.40
CA CYS A 50 -0.45 -14.91 6.37
C CYS A 50 -1.64 -13.96 6.28
N THR A 51 -2.36 -13.99 5.18
CA THR A 51 -3.60 -13.20 5.04
C THR A 51 -4.79 -13.92 5.68
N VAL A 52 -5.91 -13.21 5.85
CA VAL A 52 -7.16 -13.79 6.40
C VAL A 52 -7.68 -14.88 5.47
N GLU A 53 -7.54 -14.69 4.16
CA GLU A 53 -7.97 -15.61 3.12
C GLU A 53 -7.15 -16.91 3.15
N GLU A 54 -5.83 -16.82 3.31
CA GLU A 54 -4.94 -17.97 3.52
C GLU A 54 -5.24 -18.70 4.84
N LEU A 55 -5.54 -17.94 5.89
CA LEU A 55 -5.89 -18.50 7.20
C LEU A 55 -7.18 -19.31 7.14
N LEU A 56 -8.20 -18.79 6.44
CA LEU A 56 -9.54 -19.36 6.29
C LEU A 56 -9.66 -20.41 5.17
N GLY A 57 -8.66 -20.51 4.28
CA GLY A 57 -8.61 -21.53 3.23
C GLY A 57 -9.58 -21.29 2.08
N TRP A 58 -9.95 -20.04 1.81
CA TRP A 58 -10.76 -19.68 0.66
C TRP A 58 -9.95 -19.83 -0.62
N LYS A 59 -10.20 -20.92 -1.37
CA LYS A 59 -9.68 -21.08 -2.73
C LYS A 59 -10.61 -20.32 -3.67
N ILE A 60 -10.20 -19.11 -4.05
CA ILE A 60 -10.85 -18.35 -5.12
C ILE A 60 -10.25 -18.83 -6.46
N ASP A 61 -11.13 -19.12 -7.40
CA ASP A 61 -10.79 -19.64 -8.73
C ASP A 61 -9.95 -18.62 -9.52
N VAL A 62 -9.03 -19.14 -10.33
CA VAL A 62 -7.84 -18.43 -10.85
C VAL A 62 -8.17 -17.31 -11.87
N GLU A 63 -9.45 -17.08 -12.17
CA GLU A 63 -9.91 -16.02 -13.08
C GLU A 63 -10.46 -14.77 -12.36
N GLU A 64 -10.69 -14.81 -11.04
CA GLU A 64 -11.13 -13.65 -10.23
C GLU A 64 -9.95 -12.89 -9.58
N TRP A 65 -8.71 -13.33 -9.80
CA TRP A 65 -7.48 -12.69 -9.30
C TRP A 65 -7.17 -11.31 -9.88
N ARG A 66 -8.00 -10.80 -10.81
CA ARG A 66 -7.80 -9.48 -11.44
C ARG A 66 -8.21 -8.29 -10.55
N THR A 67 -8.80 -8.55 -9.38
CA THR A 67 -9.52 -7.51 -8.61
C THR A 67 -9.23 -7.55 -7.10
N SER A 68 -8.03 -7.95 -6.67
CA SER A 68 -7.61 -7.77 -5.27
C SER A 68 -6.19 -7.21 -5.18
N PRO A 69 -6.01 -5.99 -4.66
CA PRO A 69 -4.72 -5.37 -4.38
C PRO A 69 -4.05 -5.89 -3.10
N PHE A 70 -4.67 -6.86 -2.41
CA PHE A 70 -4.29 -7.29 -1.06
C PHE A 70 -3.32 -8.46 -0.99
N ALA A 71 -2.74 -8.90 -2.11
CA ALA A 71 -1.66 -9.88 -2.05
C ALA A 71 -0.38 -9.18 -1.55
N ILE A 72 -0.17 -9.23 -0.23
CA ILE A 72 1.17 -9.18 0.36
C ILE A 72 2.09 -9.97 -0.55
N ALA A 73 3.18 -9.33 -0.97
CA ALA A 73 4.27 -9.99 -1.66
C ALA A 73 4.57 -11.29 -0.94
N ASP A 74 4.28 -12.41 -1.62
CA ASP A 74 4.88 -13.67 -1.26
C ASP A 74 6.39 -13.41 -1.14
N ALA A 75 7.10 -14.04 -0.21
CA ALA A 75 8.55 -13.82 -0.13
C ALA A 75 9.24 -14.13 -1.48
N GLU A 76 8.58 -14.93 -2.33
CA GLU A 76 8.93 -15.22 -3.72
C GLU A 76 8.77 -14.05 -4.71
N THR A 77 7.98 -13.01 -4.40
CA THR A 77 7.75 -11.87 -5.31
C THR A 77 8.53 -10.62 -4.91
N ARG A 78 9.34 -10.63 -3.86
CA ARG A 78 10.17 -9.45 -3.50
C ARG A 78 11.21 -9.20 -4.58
N TYR A 79 11.39 -7.92 -4.94
CA TYR A 79 12.43 -7.52 -5.87
C TYR A 79 13.53 -6.74 -5.17
N GLY A 80 13.19 -5.61 -4.55
CA GLY A 80 14.16 -4.71 -3.94
C GLY A 80 13.67 -3.27 -3.95
N THR A 81 14.52 -2.33 -4.39
CA THR A 81 14.28 -0.88 -4.27
C THR A 81 14.05 -0.22 -5.62
N LEU A 82 12.96 0.53 -5.72
CA LEU A 82 12.75 1.55 -6.74
C LEU A 82 13.33 2.87 -6.25
N ARG A 83 14.40 3.35 -6.89
CA ARG A 83 14.95 4.68 -6.62
C ARG A 83 14.61 5.61 -7.77
N ILE A 84 13.93 6.70 -7.44
CA ILE A 84 13.54 7.74 -8.39
C ILE A 84 14.31 9.00 -8.03
N LYS A 85 15.02 9.56 -9.00
CA LYS A 85 15.66 10.87 -8.88
C LYS A 85 14.89 11.85 -9.76
N THR A 86 14.28 12.84 -9.14
CA THR A 86 13.58 13.92 -9.84
C THR A 86 14.45 15.17 -9.91
N THR A 87 13.92 16.25 -10.50
CA THR A 87 14.55 17.57 -10.47
C THR A 87 14.66 18.16 -9.07
N VAL A 88 13.81 17.71 -8.15
CA VAL A 88 13.63 18.31 -6.81
C VAL A 88 14.13 17.42 -5.67
N GLY A 89 14.37 16.13 -5.91
CA GLY A 89 14.83 15.23 -4.86
C GLY A 89 15.10 13.81 -5.33
N SER A 90 15.42 12.94 -4.39
CA SER A 90 15.49 11.50 -4.63
C SER A 90 14.63 10.76 -3.62
N ARG A 91 13.91 9.75 -4.09
CA ARG A 91 13.02 8.92 -3.29
C ARG A 91 13.31 7.45 -3.54
N GLN A 92 13.06 6.64 -2.53
CA GLN A 92 13.32 5.20 -2.55
C GLN A 92 12.10 4.48 -1.99
N TYR A 93 11.68 3.42 -2.68
CA TYR A 93 10.51 2.65 -2.29
C TYR A 93 10.81 1.16 -2.40
N PRO A 94 10.44 0.36 -1.38
CA PRO A 94 10.50 -1.08 -1.48
C PRO A 94 9.41 -1.55 -2.46
N ILE A 95 9.77 -2.38 -3.43
CA ILE A 95 8.87 -2.86 -4.48
C ILE A 95 9.01 -4.37 -4.69
N ASP A 96 7.94 -4.97 -5.19
CA ASP A 96 7.90 -6.36 -5.61
C ASP A 96 8.18 -6.50 -7.13
N GLU A 97 8.27 -7.74 -7.59
CA GLU A 97 8.55 -8.09 -8.98
C GLU A 97 7.42 -7.62 -9.91
N LYS A 98 6.17 -7.63 -9.43
CA LYS A 98 5.01 -7.15 -10.21
C LYS A 98 5.09 -5.65 -10.45
N ALA A 99 5.44 -4.88 -9.43
CA ALA A 99 5.67 -3.44 -9.54
C ALA A 99 6.84 -3.14 -10.49
N ARG A 100 7.93 -3.91 -10.40
CA ARG A 100 9.07 -3.82 -11.34
C ARG A 100 8.64 -4.06 -12.78
N GLU A 101 7.93 -5.16 -13.05
CA GLU A 101 7.42 -5.50 -14.38
C GLU A 101 6.48 -4.43 -14.92
N SER A 102 5.61 -3.86 -14.06
CA SER A 102 4.72 -2.77 -14.41
C SER A 102 5.48 -1.54 -14.89
N ILE A 103 6.49 -1.09 -14.12
CA ILE A 103 7.32 0.05 -14.48
C ILE A 103 8.07 -0.21 -15.78
N LEU A 104 8.69 -1.39 -15.92
CA LEU A 104 9.43 -1.76 -17.13
C LEU A 104 8.54 -1.76 -18.37
N ARG A 105 7.28 -2.23 -18.25
CA ARG A 105 6.31 -2.18 -19.34
C ARG A 105 5.97 -0.74 -19.73
N GLN A 106 5.64 0.10 -18.75
CA GLN A 106 5.28 1.51 -19.01
C GLN A 106 6.45 2.32 -19.60
N LEU A 107 7.68 2.09 -19.12
CA LEU A 107 8.89 2.69 -19.70
C LEU A 107 9.09 2.29 -21.16
N LYS A 108 8.86 1.01 -21.51
CA LYS A 108 8.91 0.55 -22.91
C LYS A 108 7.84 1.23 -23.77
N GLU A 109 6.65 1.47 -23.22
CA GLU A 109 5.56 2.15 -23.93
C GLU A 109 5.85 3.63 -24.17
N LEU A 110 6.52 4.31 -23.23
CA LEU A 110 6.99 5.70 -23.39
C LEU A 110 7.98 5.87 -24.56
N HIS A 111 8.78 4.85 -24.84
CA HIS A 111 9.74 4.87 -25.96
C HIS A 111 9.07 4.83 -27.35
N ASN A 112 7.78 4.53 -27.44
CA ASN A 112 7.07 4.52 -28.73
C ASN A 112 6.74 5.96 -29.16
N LEU A 113 7.64 6.54 -29.96
CA LEU A 113 7.69 7.91 -30.53
C LEU A 113 6.47 8.35 -31.39
N ARG A 114 5.29 7.75 -31.25
CA ARG A 114 4.06 8.07 -31.98
C ARG A 114 2.86 8.35 -31.07
N ARG A 115 3.05 9.01 -29.93
CA ARG A 115 1.91 9.55 -29.18
C ARG A 115 1.61 10.98 -29.61
N ASN A 116 0.33 11.26 -29.87
CA ASN A 116 -0.17 12.61 -30.12
C ASN A 116 0.18 13.49 -28.92
N ASN A 117 0.62 14.72 -29.21
CA ASN A 117 1.26 15.66 -28.26
C ASN A 117 0.35 16.22 -27.15
N THR A 118 -0.86 15.67 -26.98
CA THR A 118 -1.93 16.22 -26.13
C THR A 118 -2.01 15.59 -24.75
N SER A 119 -1.43 14.41 -24.55
CA SER A 119 -1.42 13.71 -23.26
C SER A 119 -0.04 13.17 -22.92
N ARG A 120 0.33 13.24 -21.64
CA ARG A 120 1.60 12.75 -21.11
C ARG A 120 1.28 11.64 -20.11
N PRO A 121 1.49 10.37 -20.47
CA PRO A 121 1.19 9.27 -19.54
C PRO A 121 2.14 9.35 -18.36
N TRP A 122 1.58 9.34 -17.16
CA TRP A 122 2.36 9.22 -15.95
C TRP A 122 2.73 7.74 -15.72
N LEU A 123 3.87 7.54 -15.06
CA LEU A 123 4.25 6.20 -14.60
C LEU A 123 3.55 5.93 -13.28
N TYR A 124 3.12 4.69 -13.06
CA TYR A 124 2.54 4.30 -11.79
C TYR A 124 2.99 2.91 -11.32
N CYS A 125 3.05 2.72 -10.01
CA CYS A 125 3.32 1.40 -9.40
C CYS A 125 2.90 1.37 -7.94
N TRP A 126 2.83 0.15 -7.40
CA TRP A 126 2.60 -0.08 -5.97
C TRP A 126 3.92 -0.34 -5.27
N SER A 127 4.03 0.15 -4.04
CA SER A 127 5.15 -0.15 -3.15
C SER A 127 4.71 -1.04 -1.98
N LEU A 128 5.69 -1.70 -1.37
CA LEU A 128 5.49 -2.52 -0.18
C LEU A 128 5.26 -1.69 1.08
N ASP A 129 5.61 -0.40 1.08
CA ASP A 129 5.39 0.55 2.18
C ASP A 129 4.04 1.29 2.07
N ASN A 130 3.02 0.62 1.53
CA ASN A 130 1.64 1.09 1.44
C ASN A 130 1.42 2.34 0.55
N LYS A 131 2.12 2.46 -0.58
CA LYS A 131 1.93 3.59 -1.50
C LYS A 131 1.58 3.15 -2.92
N ILE A 132 0.64 3.87 -3.52
CA ILE A 132 0.48 3.96 -4.97
C ILE A 132 1.27 5.19 -5.40
N LEU A 133 2.29 4.97 -6.21
CA LEU A 133 3.16 6.03 -6.71
C LEU A 133 2.66 6.46 -8.07
N LEU A 134 2.42 7.75 -8.25
CA LEU A 134 2.17 8.37 -9.54
C LEU A 134 3.34 9.30 -9.85
N ILE A 135 4.05 9.07 -10.94
CA ILE A 135 5.34 9.66 -11.22
C ILE A 135 5.25 10.37 -12.57
N ASN A 136 5.45 11.68 -12.57
CA ASN A 136 5.45 12.46 -13.80
C ASN A 136 6.82 12.36 -14.49
N PRO A 137 6.93 11.73 -15.67
CA PRO A 137 8.21 11.50 -16.35
C PRO A 137 8.94 12.79 -16.73
N GLN A 138 8.22 13.92 -16.85
CA GLN A 138 8.81 15.22 -17.16
C GLN A 138 9.85 15.67 -16.12
N TYR A 139 9.64 15.31 -14.86
CA TYR A 139 10.49 15.73 -13.75
C TYR A 139 11.50 14.67 -13.33
N VAL A 140 11.44 13.48 -13.95
CA VAL A 140 12.34 12.36 -13.65
C VAL A 140 13.67 12.55 -14.37
N ARG A 141 14.76 12.50 -13.60
CA ARG A 141 16.14 12.46 -14.11
C ARG A 141 16.63 11.03 -14.30
N THR A 142 16.41 10.18 -13.31
CA THR A 142 16.79 8.76 -13.36
C THR A 142 15.78 7.90 -12.60
N ILE A 143 15.57 6.68 -13.11
CA ILE A 143 14.86 5.60 -12.42
C ILE A 143 15.84 4.44 -12.32
N GLU A 144 16.05 3.96 -11.11
CA GLU A 144 16.91 2.84 -10.78
C GLU A 144 16.05 1.74 -10.15
N LEU A 145 16.22 0.52 -10.65
CA LEU A 145 15.62 -0.70 -10.10
C LEU A 145 16.76 -1.52 -9.52
N ILE A 146 16.80 -1.64 -8.20
CA ILE A 146 17.91 -2.23 -7.45
C ILE A 146 17.39 -3.50 -6.79
N GLY A 147 18.01 -4.64 -7.07
CA GLY A 147 17.64 -5.90 -6.42
C GLY A 147 18.06 -5.90 -4.94
N ASP A 148 17.27 -6.58 -4.11
CA ASP A 148 17.55 -6.77 -2.67
C ASP A 148 18.86 -7.54 -2.42
N ASP A 149 19.35 -8.28 -3.42
CA ASP A 149 20.65 -8.93 -3.42
C ASP A 149 21.84 -7.96 -3.60
N VAL A 150 21.59 -6.74 -4.08
CA VAL A 150 22.60 -5.70 -4.34
C VAL A 150 22.64 -4.67 -3.23
N GLU A 151 21.48 -4.11 -2.87
CA GLU A 151 21.32 -3.09 -1.83
C GLU A 151 20.15 -3.49 -0.94
N GLU A 152 20.37 -3.48 0.37
CA GLU A 152 19.33 -3.85 1.34
C GLU A 152 18.11 -2.94 1.16
N MET A 153 16.97 -3.57 0.90
CA MET A 153 15.72 -2.88 0.65
C MET A 153 15.28 -2.06 1.89
N PRO A 154 14.70 -0.85 1.70
CA PRO A 154 14.12 -0.07 2.78
C PRO A 154 13.12 -0.88 3.61
N GLY A 155 13.17 -0.69 4.93
CA GLY A 155 12.21 -1.28 5.85
C GLY A 155 10.79 -0.81 5.55
N TYR A 156 9.83 -1.71 5.69
CA TYR A 156 8.40 -1.43 5.58
C TYR A 156 7.63 -2.23 6.63
N TYR A 157 6.41 -1.79 6.94
CA TYR A 157 5.59 -2.39 7.98
C TYR A 157 4.61 -3.42 7.42
N HIS A 158 4.03 -4.22 8.30
CA HIS A 158 2.94 -5.11 7.92
C HIS A 158 1.70 -4.28 7.50
N PRO A 159 0.92 -4.68 6.48
CA PRO A 159 -0.28 -3.92 6.04
C PRO A 159 -1.26 -3.56 7.17
N GLU A 160 -1.45 -4.47 8.12
CA GLU A 160 -2.30 -4.23 9.31
C GLU A 160 -1.83 -3.06 10.18
N ILE A 161 -0.53 -2.70 10.16
CA ILE A 161 -0.02 -1.52 10.86
C ILE A 161 -0.55 -0.25 10.18
N TYR A 162 -0.48 -0.16 8.86
CA TYR A 162 -1.01 0.98 8.12
C TYR A 162 -2.53 1.11 8.31
N ARG A 163 -3.26 -0.01 8.32
CA ARG A 163 -4.70 -0.04 8.65
C ARG A 163 -4.98 0.49 10.05
N ALA A 164 -4.23 0.01 11.04
CA ALA A 164 -4.38 0.42 12.42
C ALA A 164 -4.04 1.90 12.63
N LEU A 165 -3.07 2.44 11.90
CA LEU A 165 -2.73 3.87 11.92
C LEU A 165 -3.80 4.73 11.26
N ASP A 166 -4.45 4.24 10.21
CA ASP A 166 -5.55 4.96 9.56
C ASP A 166 -6.82 5.02 10.44
N ASP A 167 -7.11 3.94 11.16
CA ASP A 167 -8.24 3.86 12.11
C ASP A 167 -7.84 4.25 13.55
N TRP A 168 -6.69 4.92 13.73
CA TRP A 168 -6.13 5.19 15.06
C TRP A 168 -7.07 5.99 15.95
N ASP A 169 -7.73 7.02 15.39
CA ASP A 169 -8.68 7.87 16.10
C ASP A 169 -9.97 7.15 16.52
N LYS A 170 -10.29 6.01 15.88
CA LYS A 170 -11.48 5.21 16.23
C LYS A 170 -11.26 4.38 17.50
N GLY A 171 -10.02 4.20 17.94
CA GLY A 171 -9.69 3.50 19.18
C GLY A 171 -9.97 1.99 19.18
N GLU A 172 -10.21 1.40 18.01
CA GLU A 172 -10.57 -0.02 17.85
C GLU A 172 -9.36 -0.96 17.85
N VAL A 173 -8.14 -0.42 17.90
CA VAL A 173 -6.89 -1.20 17.87
C VAL A 173 -6.53 -1.65 19.29
N SER A 174 -6.45 -2.97 19.51
CA SER A 174 -6.11 -3.57 20.79
C SER A 174 -4.91 -4.53 20.69
N GLY A 175 -4.36 -4.94 21.84
CA GLY A 175 -3.34 -5.99 21.89
C GLY A 175 -1.94 -5.58 21.40
N LYS A 176 -1.30 -6.47 20.64
CA LYS A 176 0.10 -6.33 20.17
C LYS A 176 0.23 -5.28 19.07
N LEU A 177 -0.77 -5.19 18.18
CA LEU A 177 -0.81 -4.22 17.09
C LEU A 177 -0.77 -2.79 17.62
N LYS A 178 -1.53 -2.50 18.69
CA LYS A 178 -1.49 -1.19 19.35
C LYS A 178 -0.09 -0.82 19.84
N LYS A 179 0.63 -1.77 20.46
CA LYS A 179 2.00 -1.54 20.95
C LYS A 179 2.99 -1.28 19.82
N GLU A 180 2.81 -1.93 18.68
CA GLU A 180 3.63 -1.70 17.48
C GLU A 180 3.33 -0.32 16.88
N CYS A 181 2.05 0.07 16.76
CA CYS A 181 1.66 1.43 16.35
C CYS A 181 2.20 2.50 17.32
N ASP A 182 2.07 2.30 18.63
CA ASP A 182 2.60 3.21 19.66
C ASP A 182 4.12 3.38 19.52
N ALA A 183 4.86 2.31 19.22
CA ALA A 183 6.30 2.36 19.01
C ALA A 183 6.67 3.17 17.75
N ILE A 184 5.93 2.99 16.66
CA ILE A 184 6.11 3.74 15.41
C ILE A 184 5.79 5.22 15.66
N ILE A 185 4.66 5.53 16.30
CA ILE A 185 4.27 6.90 16.67
C ILE A 185 5.34 7.55 17.55
N ALA A 186 5.94 6.82 18.49
CA ALA A 186 7.01 7.33 19.34
C ALA A 186 8.32 7.62 18.56
N GLU A 187 8.59 6.90 17.48
CA GLU A 187 9.80 7.05 16.66
C GLU A 187 9.70 8.21 15.66
N MET A 188 8.61 8.27 14.89
CA MET A 188 8.42 9.25 13.80
C MET A 188 7.50 10.42 14.15
N GLY A 189 6.76 10.33 15.26
CA GLY A 189 5.80 11.34 15.69
C GLY A 189 4.40 11.06 15.18
N ASP A 190 3.41 11.42 16.01
CA ASP A 190 1.98 11.18 15.79
C ASP A 190 1.47 11.68 14.43
N GLN A 191 1.81 12.93 14.09
CA GLN A 191 1.39 13.54 12.82
C GLN A 191 1.95 12.82 11.59
N GLU A 192 3.19 12.33 11.65
CA GLU A 192 3.83 11.69 10.50
C GLU A 192 3.34 10.25 10.30
N ALA A 193 3.07 9.55 11.41
CA ALA A 193 2.48 8.21 11.38
C ALA A 193 1.07 8.22 10.76
N VAL A 194 0.24 9.21 11.11
CA VAL A 194 -1.10 9.39 10.51
C VAL A 194 -0.98 9.78 9.04
N ARG A 195 -0.05 10.69 8.68
CA ARG A 195 0.18 11.08 7.28
C ARG A 195 0.53 9.88 6.40
N MET A 196 1.40 9.00 6.89
CA MET A 196 1.81 7.80 6.17
C MET A 196 0.64 6.87 5.82
N ALA A 197 -0.42 6.84 6.64
CA ALA A 197 -1.56 5.95 6.46
C ALA A 197 -2.74 6.60 5.74
N SER A 198 -2.95 7.91 5.94
CA SER A 198 -4.20 8.58 5.57
C SER A 198 -4.06 9.73 4.57
N TYR A 199 -2.85 10.24 4.34
CA TYR A 199 -2.64 11.43 3.53
C TYR A 199 -1.96 11.12 2.21
N VAL A 200 -2.46 11.75 1.14
CA VAL A 200 -1.76 11.84 -0.14
C VAL A 200 -0.65 12.87 -0.04
N ARG A 201 0.57 12.47 -0.36
CA ARG A 201 1.68 13.40 -0.56
C ARG A 201 1.74 13.85 -2.01
N VAL A 202 1.75 15.14 -2.24
CA VAL A 202 1.95 15.75 -3.55
C VAL A 202 3.26 16.52 -3.53
N THR A 203 4.22 16.11 -4.36
CA THR A 203 5.52 16.78 -4.49
C THR A 203 5.55 17.57 -5.79
N TYR A 204 5.78 18.87 -5.71
CA TYR A 204 5.82 19.77 -6.87
C TYR A 204 7.22 19.93 -7.47
N ASP A 205 7.30 20.61 -8.61
CA ASP A 205 8.52 20.86 -9.39
C ASP A 205 9.50 21.88 -8.76
N ASP A 206 9.06 22.57 -7.71
CA ASP A 206 9.88 23.43 -6.84
C ASP A 206 10.45 22.69 -5.61
N GLY A 207 9.96 21.48 -5.34
CA GLY A 207 10.36 20.62 -4.22
C GLY A 207 9.53 20.78 -2.96
N GLU A 208 8.45 21.56 -3.01
CA GLU A 208 7.48 21.61 -1.92
C GLU A 208 6.67 20.30 -1.86
N ASP A 209 6.44 19.84 -0.63
CA ASP A 209 5.59 18.70 -0.32
C ASP A 209 4.31 19.18 0.35
N GLU A 210 3.17 18.87 -0.26
CA GLU A 210 1.86 19.06 0.34
C GLU A 210 1.27 17.72 0.77
N TRP A 211 0.64 17.71 1.94
CA TRP A 211 -0.06 16.55 2.49
C TRP A 211 -1.54 16.86 2.54
N ASN A 212 -2.35 16.06 1.85
CA ASN A 212 -3.79 16.22 1.81
C ASN A 212 -4.48 14.93 2.27
N PHE A 213 -5.51 15.05 3.10
CA PHE A 213 -6.22 13.87 3.61
C PHE A 213 -6.96 13.17 2.47
N LEU A 214 -6.89 11.84 2.40
CA LEU A 214 -7.60 11.08 1.38
C LEU A 214 -9.04 10.81 1.82
N ASP A 215 -9.99 11.61 1.36
CA ASP A 215 -11.43 11.38 1.52
C ASP A 215 -12.03 10.61 0.32
N GLU A 216 -13.33 10.29 0.37
CA GLU A 216 -14.04 9.55 -0.68
C GLU A 216 -14.08 10.30 -2.02
N GLU A 217 -14.24 11.62 -1.99
CA GLU A 217 -14.32 12.47 -3.19
C GLU A 217 -12.95 12.57 -3.89
N THR A 218 -11.90 12.80 -3.11
CA THR A 218 -10.51 12.79 -3.56
C THR A 218 -10.12 11.40 -4.08
N ALA A 219 -10.50 10.32 -3.39
CA ALA A 219 -10.28 8.95 -3.86
C ALA A 219 -10.97 8.67 -5.20
N THR A 220 -12.18 9.21 -5.40
CA THR A 220 -12.90 9.11 -6.68
C THR A 220 -12.16 9.83 -7.81
N THR A 221 -11.55 10.98 -7.52
CA THR A 221 -10.68 11.68 -8.48
C THR A 221 -9.47 10.82 -8.88
N PHE A 222 -8.81 10.18 -7.92
CA PHE A 222 -7.71 9.24 -8.19
C PHE A 222 -8.17 8.00 -8.98
N PHE A 223 -9.36 7.49 -8.68
CA PHE A 223 -9.98 6.39 -9.43
C PHE A 223 -10.23 6.77 -10.89
N GLY A 224 -10.69 7.99 -11.16
CA GLY A 224 -10.82 8.52 -12.51
C GLY A 224 -9.48 8.57 -13.26
N LEU A 225 -8.41 9.00 -12.58
CA LEU A 225 -7.06 9.02 -13.15
C LEU A 225 -6.55 7.60 -13.43
N GLU A 226 -6.77 6.65 -12.53
CA GLU A 226 -6.40 5.24 -12.70
C GLU A 226 -7.16 4.59 -13.87
N ALA A 227 -8.47 4.82 -13.96
CA ALA A 227 -9.31 4.33 -15.04
C ALA A 227 -8.89 4.89 -16.42
N ALA A 228 -8.34 6.11 -16.44
CA ALA A 228 -7.73 6.71 -17.63
C ALA A 228 -6.30 6.19 -17.90
N THR A 229 -5.84 5.15 -17.21
CA THR A 229 -4.45 4.63 -17.26
C THR A 229 -3.39 5.69 -16.99
N PHE A 230 -3.76 6.71 -16.18
CA PHE A 230 -2.95 7.89 -15.92
C PHE A 230 -2.46 8.60 -17.19
N ASP A 231 -3.28 8.57 -18.26
CA ASP A 231 -3.08 9.39 -19.44
C ASP A 231 -3.55 10.82 -19.13
N VAL A 232 -2.67 11.60 -18.51
CA VAL A 232 -3.00 12.94 -17.99
C VAL A 232 -2.90 13.97 -19.12
N PRO A 233 -4.00 14.66 -19.50
CA PRO A 233 -3.95 15.75 -20.46
C PRO A 233 -3.14 16.93 -19.93
N GLN A 234 -2.51 17.70 -20.80
CA GLN A 234 -1.89 18.96 -20.40
C GLN A 234 -2.91 19.93 -19.78
N CYS A 235 -2.45 20.78 -18.86
CA CYS A 235 -3.25 21.76 -18.12
C CYS A 235 -4.38 21.12 -17.28
N SER A 236 -4.16 19.90 -16.79
CA SER A 236 -5.14 19.18 -15.97
C SER A 236 -4.95 19.44 -14.48
N PHE A 237 -6.06 19.47 -13.77
CA PHE A 237 -6.11 19.68 -12.33
C PHE A 237 -6.76 18.46 -11.68
N ALA A 238 -6.18 17.97 -10.59
CA ALA A 238 -6.81 16.97 -9.73
C ALA A 238 -7.24 17.64 -8.44
N GLU A 239 -8.46 17.35 -8.00
CA GLU A 239 -8.91 17.65 -6.65
C GLU A 239 -8.09 16.80 -5.66
N VAL A 240 -7.50 17.46 -4.67
CA VAL A 240 -6.61 16.82 -3.68
C VAL A 240 -7.08 17.01 -2.25
N GLU A 241 -8.01 17.93 -1.98
CA GLU A 241 -8.60 18.18 -0.66
C GLU A 241 -10.00 18.76 -0.84
N GLU A 242 -11.01 18.15 -0.19
CA GLU A 242 -12.35 18.71 -0.06
C GLU A 242 -12.75 18.79 1.43
N GLU A 243 -13.03 19.99 1.92
CA GLU A 243 -13.50 20.23 3.30
C GLU A 243 -14.97 20.68 3.25
N GLY A 244 -15.83 19.77 2.76
CA GLY A 244 -17.24 20.03 2.47
C GLY A 244 -17.42 21.24 1.55
N TYR A 245 -18.47 22.05 1.77
CA TYR A 245 -18.77 23.21 0.93
C TYR A 245 -17.80 24.41 1.06
N TYR A 246 -16.82 24.36 1.98
CA TYR A 246 -16.05 25.54 2.37
C TYR A 246 -14.68 25.66 1.70
N ARG A 247 -14.09 24.53 1.27
CA ARG A 247 -12.75 24.51 0.71
C ARG A 247 -12.58 23.35 -0.24
N ALA A 248 -12.16 23.66 -1.47
CA ALA A 248 -11.68 22.69 -2.44
C ALA A 248 -10.27 23.10 -2.88
N ARG A 249 -9.34 22.16 -2.92
CA ARG A 249 -7.98 22.38 -3.42
C ARG A 249 -7.73 21.52 -4.64
N TYR A 250 -7.20 22.16 -5.67
CA TYR A 250 -6.83 21.51 -6.92
C TYR A 250 -5.32 21.60 -7.14
N ALA A 251 -4.67 20.45 -7.33
CA ALA A 251 -3.28 20.37 -7.73
C ALA A 251 -3.17 20.46 -9.25
N ASN A 252 -2.32 21.37 -9.74
CA ASN A 252 -1.98 21.43 -11.16
C ASN A 252 -1.04 20.27 -11.50
N LEU A 253 -1.56 19.27 -12.21
CA LEU A 253 -0.82 18.05 -12.54
C LEU A 253 0.41 18.34 -13.40
N ASP A 254 0.43 19.41 -14.20
CA ASP A 254 1.62 19.77 -14.97
C ASP A 254 2.81 20.16 -14.07
N ARG A 255 2.58 20.54 -12.81
CA ARG A 255 3.60 20.95 -11.83
C ARG A 255 3.94 19.87 -10.82
N VAL A 256 3.21 18.76 -10.82
CA VAL A 256 3.45 17.66 -9.89
C VAL A 256 4.55 16.76 -10.43
N ALA A 257 5.56 16.52 -9.60
CA ALA A 257 6.65 15.58 -9.88
C ALA A 257 6.27 14.15 -9.48
N VAL A 258 5.73 13.98 -8.27
CA VAL A 258 5.34 12.67 -7.71
C VAL A 258 4.11 12.84 -6.82
N MET A 259 3.18 11.89 -6.88
CA MET A 259 2.13 11.70 -5.88
C MET A 259 2.31 10.35 -5.19
N GLU A 260 2.18 10.34 -3.87
CA GLU A 260 2.20 9.14 -3.04
C GLU A 260 0.82 9.00 -2.40
N VAL A 261 0.01 8.06 -2.89
CA VAL A 261 -1.35 7.82 -2.39
C VAL A 261 -1.31 6.61 -1.44
N PRO A 262 -1.87 6.68 -0.22
CA PRO A 262 -1.90 5.53 0.69
C PRO A 262 -2.76 4.41 0.12
N SER A 263 -2.12 3.29 -0.23
CA SER A 263 -2.74 2.22 -1.02
C SER A 263 -3.93 1.60 -0.30
N ASP A 264 -3.77 1.17 0.96
CA ASP A 264 -4.83 0.49 1.69
C ASP A 264 -6.08 1.37 1.85
N ARG A 265 -5.90 2.64 2.22
CA ARG A 265 -7.00 3.59 2.38
C ARG A 265 -7.71 3.85 1.05
N TYR A 266 -6.96 4.09 -0.03
CA TYR A 266 -7.53 4.29 -1.37
C TYR A 266 -8.47 3.14 -1.75
N HIS A 267 -8.00 1.89 -1.64
CA HIS A 267 -8.81 0.73 -2.02
C HIS A 267 -10.03 0.53 -1.13
N ARG A 268 -9.97 0.91 0.15
CA ARG A 268 -11.14 0.87 1.03
C ARG A 268 -12.21 1.88 0.63
N LEU A 269 -11.79 3.07 0.18
CA LEU A 269 -12.69 4.14 -0.26
C LEU A 269 -13.28 3.87 -1.65
N THR A 270 -12.53 3.18 -2.52
CA THR A 270 -12.97 2.86 -3.90
C THR A 270 -13.52 1.44 -4.05
N ALA A 271 -13.60 0.64 -2.98
CA ALA A 271 -14.20 -0.68 -3.02
C ALA A 271 -15.70 -0.54 -3.35
N PRO A 272 -16.24 -1.34 -4.28
CA PRO A 272 -17.67 -1.32 -4.54
C PRO A 272 -18.43 -1.73 -3.27
N GLU A 273 -19.41 -0.91 -2.85
CA GLU A 273 -20.32 -1.30 -1.77
C GLU A 273 -20.98 -2.64 -2.13
N GLU A 274 -20.86 -3.64 -1.25
CA GLU A 274 -21.58 -4.91 -1.41
C GLU A 274 -23.10 -4.60 -1.43
N ALA A 275 -23.71 -4.76 -2.60
CA ALA A 275 -25.15 -4.56 -2.84
C ALA A 275 -26.01 -5.72 -2.30
#